data_AF-A0A940VBJ6-F1
#
_entry.id   AF-A0A940VBJ6-F1
#
_cell.length_a   1.000
_cell.length_b   1.000
_cell.length_c   1.000
_cell.angle_alpha   90.00
_cell.angle_beta   90.00
_cell.angle_gamma   90.00
#
_symmetry.space_group_name_H-M   'P 1'
#
loop_
_entity.id
_entity.type
_entity.pdbx_description
1 polymer ?
#
loop_
_entity_poly.entity_id
_entity_poly.type
_entity_poly.pdbx_seq_one_letter_code
_entity_poly.pdbx_strand_id
1 'polypeptide(L)'
;MSESKVVRRWRIADREAELVAALSQALGIHPLLAHLLARRGCATPEAAQAFLDVPATALHDPHAMAGMAVAVERLQRAVSRREPILVCGDYDADGVTGMALLVIGLTRAGAEVAYAVPNRLEHGYGLPASVVEEAAAKGVRVLVTVDHGISAHVEVSLARERGLDVIICDHHLPSPTLPPATAILNPRQSGCAYPFKELSGVGIAFKLLQAFYGPEARDEYWPLLDLVALGTIADLVPVVGENRSTGRRPATSTGRSWTSWRSGPSRTWCPWWARTASSSSTASTSWPSRLGPGSAPWPKWPGFRSPGPAA
;
A
#
# COMPACT_ATOMS: atom_id res chain seq x y z
N MET A 1 -24.54 -1.84 -40.40
CA MET A 1 -23.11 -1.76 -40.07
C MET A 1 -22.69 -3.16 -39.65
N SER A 2 -21.88 -3.88 -40.44
CA SER A 2 -21.47 -5.24 -40.08
C SER A 2 -20.40 -5.17 -38.99
N GLU A 3 -20.61 -5.92 -37.90
CA GLU A 3 -19.59 -6.15 -36.89
C GLU A 3 -18.44 -6.94 -37.52
N SER A 4 -17.30 -6.29 -37.72
CA SER A 4 -16.07 -6.97 -38.10
C SER A 4 -15.63 -7.84 -36.91
N LYS A 5 -15.77 -9.16 -37.08
CA LYS A 5 -15.38 -10.14 -36.06
C LYS A 5 -13.87 -10.05 -35.81
N VAL A 6 -13.47 -9.60 -34.61
CA VAL A 6 -12.06 -9.55 -34.21
C VAL A 6 -11.50 -10.98 -34.23
N VAL A 7 -10.59 -11.27 -35.18
CA VAL A 7 -9.91 -12.56 -35.28
C VAL A 7 -8.78 -12.60 -34.25
N ARG A 8 -8.86 -13.53 -33.29
CA ARG A 8 -7.77 -13.75 -32.32
C ARG A 8 -6.69 -14.62 -32.95
N ARG A 9 -5.44 -14.15 -32.95
CA ARG A 9 -4.28 -14.90 -33.46
C ARG A 9 -3.60 -15.66 -32.31
N TRP A 10 -3.54 -16.98 -32.43
CA TRP A 10 -2.74 -17.81 -31.53
C TRP A 10 -1.26 -17.69 -31.90
N ARG A 11 -0.42 -17.47 -30.89
CA ARG A 11 1.04 -17.46 -31.03
C ARG A 11 1.61 -18.46 -30.05
N ILE A 12 2.22 -19.51 -30.56
CA ILE A 12 2.94 -20.49 -29.76
C ILE A 12 4.35 -19.94 -29.56
N ALA A 13 4.82 -19.89 -28.32
CA ALA A 13 6.17 -19.44 -28.01
C ALA A 13 7.19 -20.53 -28.34
N ASP A 14 8.37 -20.10 -28.81
CA ASP A 14 9.49 -21.01 -29.07
C ASP A 14 9.98 -21.67 -27.79
N ARG A 15 10.37 -22.94 -27.90
CA ARG A 15 10.97 -23.69 -26.79
C ARG A 15 12.48 -23.47 -26.82
N GLU A 16 12.97 -22.67 -25.88
CA GLU A 16 14.40 -22.52 -25.57
C GLU A 16 14.92 -23.82 -24.92
N ALA A 17 15.04 -24.89 -25.72
CA ALA A 17 15.17 -26.26 -25.24
C ALA A 17 16.36 -26.47 -24.29
N GLU A 18 17.50 -25.83 -24.59
CA GLU A 18 18.70 -25.90 -23.75
C GLU A 18 18.49 -25.23 -22.39
N LEU A 19 17.93 -24.02 -22.37
CA LEU A 19 17.61 -23.31 -21.13
C LEU A 19 16.58 -24.08 -20.30
N VAL A 20 15.55 -24.64 -20.95
CA VAL A 20 14.53 -25.44 -20.28
C VAL A 20 15.14 -26.69 -19.65
N ALA A 21 16.03 -27.39 -20.34
CA ALA A 21 16.73 -28.55 -19.79
C ALA A 21 17.62 -28.15 -18.61
N ALA A 22 18.40 -27.07 -18.74
CA ALA A 22 19.27 -26.57 -17.68
C ALA A 22 18.48 -26.20 -16.40
N LEU A 23 17.39 -25.44 -16.54
CA LEU A 23 16.53 -25.07 -15.42
C LEU A 23 15.81 -26.27 -14.79
N SER A 24 15.32 -27.19 -15.62
CA SER A 24 14.63 -28.40 -15.17
C SER A 24 15.56 -29.28 -14.34
N GLN A 25 16.79 -29.49 -14.81
CA GLN A 25 17.81 -30.26 -14.10
C GLN A 25 18.28 -29.57 -12.82
N ALA A 26 18.59 -28.27 -12.89
CA ALA A 26 19.14 -27.53 -11.76
C ALA A 26 18.17 -27.42 -10.58
N LEU A 27 16.87 -27.26 -10.86
CA LEU A 27 15.84 -27.04 -9.84
C LEU A 27 15.00 -28.29 -9.53
N GLY A 28 15.21 -29.40 -10.25
CA GLY A 28 14.39 -30.61 -10.10
C GLY A 28 12.91 -30.40 -10.45
N ILE A 29 12.61 -29.48 -11.37
CA ILE A 29 11.24 -29.12 -11.77
C ILE A 29 10.88 -29.71 -13.13
N HIS A 30 9.58 -29.92 -13.38
CA HIS A 30 9.09 -30.42 -14.66
C HIS A 30 9.44 -29.47 -15.83
N PRO A 31 9.81 -29.97 -17.03
CA PRO A 31 10.19 -29.13 -18.18
C PRO A 31 9.14 -28.09 -18.58
N LEU A 32 7.85 -28.39 -18.39
CA LEU A 32 6.76 -27.41 -18.59
C LEU A 32 6.91 -26.19 -17.67
N LEU A 33 7.22 -26.42 -16.38
CA LEU A 33 7.41 -25.33 -15.43
C LEU A 33 8.68 -24.54 -15.75
N ALA A 34 9.78 -25.23 -16.10
CA ALA A 34 11.01 -24.58 -16.56
C ALA A 34 10.78 -23.71 -17.81
N HIS A 35 10.00 -24.19 -18.78
CA HIS A 35 9.59 -23.41 -19.94
C HIS A 35 8.78 -22.17 -19.55
N LEU A 36 7.82 -22.30 -18.63
CA LEU A 36 7.03 -21.17 -18.14
C LEU A 36 7.84 -20.14 -17.34
N LEU A 37 8.95 -20.54 -16.71
CA LEU A 37 9.87 -19.65 -15.98
C LEU A 37 10.82 -18.93 -16.94
N ALA A 38 11.39 -19.65 -17.92
CA ALA A 38 12.18 -19.05 -18.99
C ALA A 38 11.39 -17.97 -19.74
N ARG A 39 10.13 -18.25 -20.09
CA ARG A 39 9.22 -17.29 -20.73
C ARG A 39 8.84 -16.09 -19.86
N ARG A 40 9.07 -16.16 -18.54
CA ARG A 40 8.92 -15.05 -17.59
C ARG A 40 10.23 -14.29 -17.37
N GLY A 41 11.29 -14.59 -18.11
CA GLY A 41 12.61 -13.96 -17.99
C GLY A 41 13.48 -14.55 -16.89
N CYS A 42 13.08 -15.64 -16.25
CA CYS A 42 13.89 -16.34 -15.25
C CYS A 42 14.89 -17.27 -15.94
N ALA A 43 15.94 -16.68 -16.55
CA ALA A 43 16.90 -17.39 -17.38
C ALA A 43 18.06 -18.06 -16.63
N THR A 44 18.11 -17.94 -15.29
CA THR A 44 19.11 -18.62 -14.46
C THR A 44 18.44 -19.42 -13.35
N PRO A 45 19.08 -20.49 -12.84
CA PRO A 45 18.57 -21.24 -11.69
C PRO A 45 18.28 -20.34 -10.48
N GLU A 46 19.13 -19.35 -10.21
CA GLU A 46 18.97 -18.41 -9.09
C GLU A 46 17.74 -17.54 -9.27
N ALA A 47 17.54 -16.97 -10.46
CA ALA A 47 16.37 -16.15 -10.77
C ALA A 47 15.07 -16.97 -10.73
N ALA A 48 15.10 -18.19 -11.25
CA ALA A 48 13.97 -19.10 -11.25
C ALA A 48 13.64 -19.60 -9.82
N GLN A 49 14.65 -19.92 -9.01
CA GLN A 49 14.46 -20.28 -7.61
C GLN A 49 13.89 -19.11 -6.81
N ALA A 50 14.45 -17.91 -6.95
CA ALA A 50 13.95 -16.69 -6.31
C ALA A 50 12.51 -16.38 -6.73
N PHE A 51 12.12 -16.71 -7.97
CA PHE A 51 10.74 -16.57 -8.42
C PHE A 51 9.80 -17.60 -7.75
N LEU A 52 10.22 -18.86 -7.61
CA LEU A 52 9.38 -19.93 -7.05
C LEU A 52 9.23 -19.80 -5.53
N ASP A 53 10.34 -19.53 -4.86
CA ASP A 53 10.46 -19.40 -3.42
C ASP A 53 11.14 -18.07 -3.08
N VAL A 54 10.31 -17.05 -2.87
CA VAL A 54 10.79 -15.70 -2.58
C VAL A 54 11.10 -15.62 -1.08
N PRO A 55 12.36 -15.48 -0.67
CA PRO A 55 12.68 -15.39 0.74
C PRO A 55 12.20 -14.04 1.30
N ALA A 56 11.77 -14.03 2.55
CA ALA A 56 11.37 -12.80 3.25
C ALA A 56 12.52 -11.78 3.37
N THR A 57 13.77 -12.22 3.18
CA THR A 57 14.99 -11.38 3.12
C THR A 57 15.18 -10.68 1.77
N ALA A 58 14.30 -10.89 0.79
CA ALA A 58 14.35 -10.24 -0.52
C ALA A 58 13.94 -8.76 -0.51
N LEU A 59 13.55 -8.22 0.66
CA LEU A 59 13.21 -6.82 0.81
C LEU A 59 14.49 -5.97 0.81
N HIS A 60 14.56 -4.97 -0.06
CA HIS A 60 15.67 -4.04 -0.11
C HIS A 60 15.68 -3.10 1.11
N ASP A 61 16.86 -2.59 1.46
CA ASP A 61 17.00 -1.59 2.52
C ASP A 61 16.15 -0.35 2.20
N PRO A 62 15.16 0.02 3.03
CA PRO A 62 14.32 1.18 2.78
C PRO A 62 15.13 2.50 2.74
N HIS A 63 16.29 2.59 3.41
CA HIS A 63 17.13 3.78 3.40
C HIS A 63 17.82 4.06 2.05
N ALA A 64 17.83 3.10 1.13
CA ALA A 64 18.24 3.33 -0.26
C ALA A 64 17.25 4.21 -1.05
N MET A 65 16.02 4.42 -0.52
CA MET A 65 15.04 5.31 -1.11
C MET A 65 15.33 6.76 -0.75
N ALA A 66 15.49 7.60 -1.78
CA ALA A 66 15.67 9.04 -1.59
C ALA A 66 14.54 9.62 -0.75
N GLY A 67 14.88 10.50 0.19
CA GLY A 67 13.94 11.10 1.14
C GLY A 67 13.64 10.25 2.40
N MET A 68 13.99 8.96 2.42
CA MET A 68 13.60 8.06 3.53
C MET A 68 14.14 8.52 4.89
N ALA A 69 15.42 8.87 4.98
CA ALA A 69 16.02 9.35 6.23
C ALA A 69 15.32 10.61 6.78
N VAL A 70 15.02 11.58 5.91
CA VAL A 70 14.33 12.83 6.27
C VAL A 70 12.89 12.56 6.73
N ALA A 71 12.17 11.67 6.02
CA ALA A 71 10.81 11.27 6.39
C ALA A 71 10.77 10.59 7.77
N VAL A 72 11.67 9.64 8.02
CA VAL A 72 11.77 8.91 9.30
C VAL A 72 12.11 9.86 10.44
N GLU A 73 13.13 10.69 10.29
CA GLU A 73 13.52 11.67 11.32
C GLU A 73 12.35 12.61 11.65
N ARG A 74 11.63 13.07 10.62
CA ARG A 74 10.48 13.95 10.79
C ARG A 74 9.34 13.28 11.57
N LEU A 75 9.03 12.03 11.25
CA LEU A 75 7.99 11.26 11.94
C LEU A 75 8.40 10.94 13.37
N GLN A 76 9.64 10.50 13.61
CA GLN A 76 10.14 10.25 14.96
C GLN A 76 10.06 11.51 15.84
N ARG A 77 10.41 12.68 15.27
CA ARG A 77 10.22 13.96 15.94
C ARG A 77 8.75 14.22 16.26
N ALA A 78 7.84 13.99 15.31
CA ALA A 78 6.40 14.17 15.53
C ALA A 78 5.90 13.29 16.68
N VAL A 79 6.28 12.01 16.70
CA VAL A 79 5.92 11.07 17.77
C VAL A 79 6.48 11.55 19.12
N SER A 80 7.77 11.87 19.19
CA SER A 80 8.41 12.30 20.45
C SER A 80 7.81 13.58 21.04
N ARG A 81 7.31 14.48 20.18
CA ARG A 81 6.71 15.75 20.55
C ARG A 81 5.19 15.72 20.62
N ARG A 82 4.57 14.56 20.36
CA ARG A 82 3.10 14.40 20.22
C ARG A 82 2.49 15.43 19.27
N GLU A 83 3.18 15.68 18.16
CA GLU A 83 2.66 16.55 17.11
C GLU A 83 1.57 15.79 16.33
N PRO A 84 0.38 16.39 16.10
CA PRO A 84 -0.67 15.72 15.36
C PRO A 84 -0.27 15.45 13.90
N ILE A 85 -0.45 14.20 13.48
CA ILE A 85 -0.16 13.69 12.13
C ILE A 85 -1.47 13.44 11.40
N LEU A 86 -1.58 13.89 10.16
CA LEU A 86 -2.65 13.50 9.25
C LEU A 86 -2.09 12.58 8.17
N VAL A 87 -2.68 11.39 8.00
CA VAL A 87 -2.42 10.51 6.86
C VAL A 87 -3.54 10.66 5.85
N CYS A 88 -3.22 11.11 4.64
CA CYS A 88 -4.15 11.24 3.53
C CYS A 88 -3.86 10.13 2.51
N GLY A 89 -4.78 9.19 2.30
CA GLY A 89 -4.65 8.15 1.26
C GLY A 89 -5.47 8.49 0.02
N ASP A 90 -5.09 7.99 -1.15
CA ASP A 90 -6.00 8.01 -2.30
C ASP A 90 -7.26 7.14 -2.02
N TYR A 91 -8.32 7.35 -2.80
CA TYR A 91 -9.63 6.70 -2.58
C TYR A 91 -9.68 5.23 -3.01
N ASP A 92 -8.71 4.77 -3.80
CA ASP A 92 -8.69 3.39 -4.27
C ASP A 92 -8.11 2.42 -3.23
N ALA A 93 -8.00 1.15 -3.60
CA ALA A 93 -7.56 0.13 -2.65
C ALA A 93 -6.08 0.28 -2.24
N ASP A 94 -5.21 0.83 -3.09
CA ASP A 94 -3.80 1.02 -2.75
C ASP A 94 -3.65 2.19 -1.76
N GLY A 95 -4.22 3.34 -2.10
CA GLY A 95 -4.26 4.51 -1.21
C GLY A 95 -4.90 4.22 0.15
N VAL A 96 -6.05 3.54 0.18
CA VAL A 96 -6.76 3.22 1.44
C VAL A 96 -5.99 2.20 2.28
N THR A 97 -5.40 1.17 1.68
CA THR A 97 -4.63 0.16 2.44
C THR A 97 -3.31 0.72 2.95
N GLY A 98 -2.63 1.57 2.17
CA GLY A 98 -1.45 2.32 2.57
C GLY A 98 -1.72 3.31 3.70
N MET A 99 -2.81 4.06 3.62
CA MET A 99 -3.26 4.92 4.71
C MET A 99 -3.53 4.11 5.98
N ALA A 100 -4.30 3.02 5.88
CA ALA A 100 -4.60 2.17 7.03
C ALA A 100 -3.33 1.59 7.66
N LEU A 101 -2.37 1.16 6.84
CA LEU A 101 -1.08 0.64 7.28
C LEU A 101 -0.31 1.69 8.10
N LEU A 102 -0.16 2.93 7.59
CA LEU A 102 0.53 4.00 8.33
C LEU A 102 -0.21 4.39 9.60
N VAL A 103 -1.54 4.52 9.56
CA VAL A 103 -2.35 4.85 10.74
C VAL A 103 -2.15 3.80 11.83
N ILE A 104 -2.23 2.51 11.50
CA ILE A 104 -2.02 1.43 12.48
C ILE A 104 -0.58 1.47 13.01
N GLY A 105 0.40 1.54 12.11
CA GLY A 105 1.82 1.51 12.47
C GLY A 105 2.23 2.70 13.35
N LEU A 106 1.87 3.92 12.98
CA LEU A 106 2.22 5.12 13.76
C LEU A 106 1.44 5.20 15.08
N THR A 107 0.19 4.73 15.13
CA THR A 107 -0.56 4.64 16.39
C THR A 107 0.09 3.67 17.37
N ARG A 108 0.60 2.51 16.90
CA ARG A 108 1.38 1.57 17.73
C ARG A 108 2.64 2.21 18.31
N ALA A 109 3.25 3.14 17.58
CA ALA A 109 4.40 3.91 18.05
C ALA A 109 4.03 5.02 19.05
N GLY A 110 2.75 5.18 19.40
CA GLY A 110 2.27 6.22 20.32
C GLY A 110 2.05 7.59 19.68
N ALA A 111 1.97 7.68 18.35
CA ALA A 111 1.69 8.93 17.65
C ALA A 111 0.20 9.31 17.73
N GLU A 112 -0.07 10.61 17.70
CA GLU A 112 -1.43 11.15 17.50
C GLU A 112 -1.72 11.23 16.00
N VAL A 113 -2.52 10.29 15.48
CA VAL A 113 -2.74 10.14 14.03
C VAL A 113 -4.21 10.26 13.68
N ALA A 114 -4.51 11.20 12.78
CA ALA A 114 -5.77 11.31 12.07
C ALA A 114 -5.63 10.81 10.63
N TYR A 115 -6.76 10.62 9.95
CA TYR A 115 -6.78 10.18 8.56
C TYR A 115 -7.83 10.90 7.72
N ALA A 116 -7.56 11.02 6.42
CA ALA A 116 -8.47 11.55 5.41
C ALA A 116 -8.39 10.74 4.11
N VAL A 117 -9.53 10.61 3.45
CA VAL A 117 -9.61 10.03 2.09
C VAL A 117 -10.38 11.03 1.24
N PRO A 118 -9.74 11.63 0.21
CA PRO A 118 -10.41 12.56 -0.69
C PRO A 118 -11.60 11.90 -1.38
N ASN A 119 -12.70 12.64 -1.53
CA ASN A 119 -13.80 12.19 -2.38
C ASN A 119 -13.47 12.47 -3.85
N ARG A 120 -13.27 11.42 -4.65
CA ARG A 120 -12.93 11.52 -6.08
C ARG A 120 -13.94 12.35 -6.89
N LEU A 121 -15.23 12.23 -6.57
CA LEU A 121 -16.29 12.90 -7.33
C LEU A 121 -16.32 14.41 -7.07
N GLU A 122 -15.92 14.83 -5.88
CA GLU A 122 -15.95 16.24 -5.45
C GLU A 122 -14.61 16.93 -5.69
N HIS A 123 -13.50 16.23 -5.44
CA HIS A 123 -12.16 16.84 -5.42
C HIS A 123 -11.30 16.45 -6.63
N GLY A 124 -11.73 15.49 -7.44
CA GLY A 124 -10.88 14.89 -8.47
C GLY A 124 -9.78 14.00 -7.86
N TYR A 125 -8.64 13.92 -8.54
CA TYR A 125 -7.48 13.12 -8.12
C TYR A 125 -6.41 14.01 -7.47
N GLY A 126 -5.75 13.49 -6.43
CA GLY A 126 -4.65 14.18 -5.75
C GLY A 126 -5.05 14.80 -4.40
N LEU A 127 -4.13 15.59 -3.84
CA LEU A 127 -4.30 16.23 -2.53
C LEU A 127 -5.19 17.47 -2.69
N PRO A 128 -6.38 17.54 -2.08
CA PRO A 128 -7.22 18.73 -2.18
C PRO A 128 -6.72 19.85 -1.26
N ALA A 129 -6.74 21.10 -1.72
CA ALA A 129 -6.41 22.27 -0.89
C ALA A 129 -7.32 22.36 0.37
N SER A 130 -8.57 21.90 0.28
CA SER A 130 -9.49 21.84 1.42
C SER A 130 -8.98 20.94 2.55
N VAL A 131 -8.33 19.82 2.22
CA VAL A 131 -7.71 18.92 3.22
C VAL A 131 -6.56 19.62 3.92
N VAL A 132 -5.74 20.38 3.17
CA VAL A 132 -4.62 21.14 3.72
C VAL A 132 -5.09 22.23 4.68
N GLU A 133 -6.08 23.03 4.26
CA GLU A 133 -6.62 24.12 5.08
C GLU A 133 -7.30 23.59 6.35
N GLU A 134 -8.05 22.49 6.24
CA GLU A 134 -8.69 21.89 7.40
C GLU A 134 -7.68 21.26 8.37
N ALA A 135 -6.63 20.63 7.84
CA ALA A 135 -5.52 20.10 8.64
C ALA A 135 -4.81 21.22 9.40
N ALA A 136 -4.52 22.33 8.73
CA ALA A 136 -3.92 23.52 9.34
C ALA A 136 -4.80 24.11 10.45
N ALA A 137 -6.10 24.26 10.18
CA ALA A 137 -7.07 24.79 11.16
C ALA A 137 -7.18 23.91 12.42
N LYS A 138 -6.93 22.61 12.29
CA LYS A 138 -6.93 21.64 13.40
C LYS A 138 -5.55 21.44 14.05
N GLY A 139 -4.55 22.23 13.66
CA GLY A 139 -3.22 22.21 14.28
C GLY A 139 -2.35 21.02 13.88
N VAL A 140 -2.67 20.35 12.76
CA VAL A 140 -1.81 19.31 12.19
C VAL A 140 -0.42 19.90 11.90
N ARG A 141 0.62 19.12 12.21
CA ARG A 141 2.02 19.52 11.97
C ARG A 141 2.70 18.70 10.89
N VAL A 142 2.22 17.47 10.66
CA VAL A 142 2.73 16.57 9.61
C VAL A 142 1.57 16.04 8.79
N LEU A 143 1.64 16.25 7.48
CA LEU A 143 0.78 15.60 6.49
C LEU A 143 1.58 14.51 5.77
N VAL A 144 1.10 13.28 5.82
CA VAL A 144 1.65 12.17 5.04
C VAL A 144 0.65 11.79 3.95
N THR A 145 1.01 11.92 2.68
CA THR A 145 0.17 11.44 1.57
C THR A 145 0.57 10.01 1.19
N VAL A 146 -0.40 9.19 0.79
CA VAL A 146 -0.19 7.82 0.34
C VAL A 146 -0.90 7.61 -0.99
N ASP A 147 -0.13 7.10 -1.95
CA ASP A 147 -0.58 6.82 -3.33
C ASP A 147 -1.04 8.05 -4.12
N HIS A 148 -0.60 9.23 -3.68
CA HIS A 148 -0.77 10.48 -4.40
C HIS A 148 0.16 11.56 -3.82
N GLY A 149 0.21 12.70 -4.52
CA GLY A 149 0.88 13.91 -4.05
C GLY A 149 2.13 14.27 -4.86
N ILE A 150 2.68 13.37 -5.68
CA ILE A 150 3.90 13.66 -6.46
C ILE A 150 3.74 14.83 -7.43
N SER A 151 2.50 15.16 -7.81
CA SER A 151 2.15 16.28 -8.69
C SER A 151 1.51 17.47 -7.95
N ALA A 152 1.36 17.41 -6.62
CA ALA A 152 0.61 18.40 -5.83
C ALA A 152 1.47 19.63 -5.44
N HIS A 153 2.01 20.34 -6.43
CA HIS A 153 2.92 21.48 -6.20
C HIS A 153 2.27 22.61 -5.40
N VAL A 154 1.05 22.98 -5.79
CA VAL A 154 0.33 24.13 -5.20
C VAL A 154 -0.07 23.79 -3.77
N GLU A 155 -0.62 22.59 -3.55
CA GLU A 155 -1.15 22.17 -2.26
C GLU A 155 -0.04 21.89 -1.25
N VAL A 156 1.11 21.37 -1.70
CA VAL A 156 2.29 21.21 -0.83
C VAL A 156 2.91 22.56 -0.48
N SER A 157 2.89 23.53 -1.40
CA SER A 157 3.34 24.91 -1.11
C SER A 157 2.41 25.57 -0.07
N LEU A 158 1.09 25.44 -0.27
CA LEU A 158 0.08 25.89 0.69
C LEU A 158 0.27 25.25 2.06
N ALA A 159 0.50 23.93 2.13
CA ALA A 159 0.73 23.23 3.39
C ALA A 159 1.92 23.82 4.15
N ARG A 160 3.01 24.13 3.44
CA ARG A 160 4.20 24.77 4.04
C ARG A 160 3.93 26.20 4.52
N GLU A 161 3.19 26.99 3.74
CA GLU A 161 2.77 28.34 4.15
C GLU A 161 1.90 28.30 5.41
N ARG A 162 1.10 27.23 5.58
CA ARG A 162 0.32 26.94 6.78
C ARG A 162 1.13 26.26 7.90
N GLY A 163 2.43 26.05 7.68
CA GLY A 163 3.36 25.50 8.65
C GLY A 163 3.29 23.99 8.84
N LEU A 164 2.71 23.24 7.89
CA LEU A 164 2.72 21.79 7.86
C LEU A 164 3.99 21.30 7.15
N ASP A 165 4.62 20.28 7.72
CA ASP A 165 5.59 19.46 7.00
C ASP A 165 4.85 18.39 6.19
N VAL A 166 5.28 18.16 4.95
CA VAL A 166 4.63 17.18 4.05
C VAL A 166 5.59 16.06 3.69
N ILE A 167 5.16 14.81 3.88
CA ILE A 167 5.84 13.60 3.45
C ILE A 167 4.98 12.93 2.39
N ILE A 168 5.52 12.74 1.20
CA ILE A 168 4.79 12.12 0.08
C ILE A 168 5.25 10.67 -0.07
N CYS A 169 4.33 9.71 0.04
CA CYS A 169 4.53 8.31 -0.34
C CYS A 169 3.77 8.04 -1.63
N ASP A 170 4.46 8.00 -2.76
CA ASP A 170 3.81 7.92 -4.07
C ASP A 170 4.69 7.15 -5.06
N HIS A 171 4.07 6.42 -5.98
CA HIS A 171 4.72 5.59 -6.98
C HIS A 171 4.44 6.04 -8.43
N HIS A 172 3.55 7.02 -8.61
CA HIS A 172 3.23 7.61 -9.90
C HIS A 172 4.47 8.23 -10.56
N LEU A 173 4.45 8.37 -11.89
CA LEU A 173 5.56 8.95 -12.64
C LEU A 173 5.78 10.42 -12.23
N PRO A 174 6.97 10.76 -11.69
CA PRO A 174 7.25 12.13 -11.30
C PRO A 174 7.40 13.05 -12.52
N SER A 175 6.95 14.29 -12.38
CA SER A 175 7.26 15.36 -13.34
C SER A 175 8.72 15.82 -13.20
N PRO A 176 9.28 16.57 -14.18
CA PRO A 176 10.65 17.10 -14.09
C PRO A 176 10.89 18.00 -12.87
N THR A 177 9.87 18.72 -12.43
CA THR A 177 9.86 19.46 -11.17
C THR A 177 9.10 18.66 -10.13
N LEU A 178 9.56 18.71 -8.88
CA LEU A 178 8.92 18.05 -7.74
C LEU A 178 8.26 19.09 -6.82
N PRO A 179 7.16 18.73 -6.11
CA PRO A 179 6.56 19.59 -5.11
C PRO A 179 7.56 19.87 -3.97
N PRO A 180 7.49 21.04 -3.31
CA PRO A 180 8.47 21.43 -2.30
C PRO A 180 8.28 20.70 -0.95
N ALA A 181 7.96 19.41 -0.94
CA ALA A 181 7.66 18.63 0.26
C ALA A 181 8.88 18.49 1.19
N THR A 182 8.63 18.22 2.47
CA THR A 182 9.68 17.93 3.47
C THR A 182 10.43 16.65 3.09
N ALA A 183 9.71 15.63 2.58
CA ALA A 183 10.31 14.44 1.98
C ALA A 183 9.41 13.86 0.88
N ILE A 184 10.02 13.28 -0.15
CA ILE A 184 9.33 12.57 -1.22
C ILE A 184 9.90 11.17 -1.33
N LEU A 185 9.06 10.18 -1.05
CA LEU A 185 9.34 8.76 -1.15
C LEU A 185 8.69 8.25 -2.43
N ASN A 186 9.47 8.25 -3.51
CA ASN A 186 9.08 7.68 -4.79
C ASN A 186 10.32 7.00 -5.40
N PRO A 187 10.29 5.70 -5.71
CA PRO A 187 11.45 5.03 -6.27
C PRO A 187 11.77 5.49 -7.70
N ARG A 188 10.79 6.05 -8.43
CA ARG A 188 10.93 6.52 -9.82
C ARG A 188 11.45 7.96 -9.94
N GLN A 189 11.64 8.67 -8.83
CA GLN A 189 12.22 10.03 -8.88
C GLN A 189 13.67 10.00 -9.39
N SER A 190 14.03 11.04 -10.13
CA SER A 190 15.40 11.20 -10.65
C SER A 190 16.42 11.14 -9.53
N GLY A 191 17.49 10.36 -9.70
CA GLY A 191 18.56 10.21 -8.71
C GLY A 191 18.26 9.26 -7.53
N CYS A 192 17.07 8.64 -7.46
CA CYS A 192 16.78 7.68 -6.40
C CYS A 192 17.47 6.33 -6.65
N ALA A 193 18.34 5.92 -5.73
CA ALA A 193 19.13 4.69 -5.81
C ALA A 193 18.35 3.41 -5.46
N TYR A 194 17.11 3.54 -5.01
CA TYR A 194 16.31 2.39 -4.60
C TYR A 194 16.16 1.38 -5.76
N PRO A 195 16.56 0.12 -5.58
CA PRO A 195 16.74 -0.82 -6.70
C PRO A 195 15.42 -1.25 -7.37
N PHE A 196 14.30 -1.28 -6.64
CA PHE A 196 13.03 -1.79 -7.15
C PHE A 196 12.04 -0.65 -7.43
N LYS A 197 11.71 -0.42 -8.70
CA LYS A 197 10.94 0.75 -9.17
C LYS A 197 9.42 0.53 -9.25
N GLU A 198 8.97 -0.70 -9.05
CA GLU A 198 7.60 -1.12 -9.28
C GLU A 198 6.76 -1.23 -8.00
N LEU A 199 7.22 -0.69 -6.86
CA LEU A 199 6.41 -0.63 -5.64
C LEU A 199 5.10 0.14 -5.91
N SER A 200 4.00 -0.30 -5.30
CA SER A 200 2.78 0.50 -5.19
C SER A 200 2.89 1.52 -4.05
N GLY A 201 1.93 2.44 -3.93
CA GLY A 201 1.80 3.36 -2.81
C GLY A 201 1.76 2.66 -1.44
N VAL A 202 1.00 1.56 -1.27
CA VAL A 202 1.05 0.76 -0.02
C VAL A 202 2.43 0.14 0.20
N GLY A 203 3.13 -0.26 -0.88
CA GLY A 203 4.48 -0.80 -0.81
C GLY A 203 5.48 0.23 -0.28
N ILE A 204 5.40 1.47 -0.74
CA ILE A 204 6.23 2.59 -0.26
C ILE A 204 5.89 2.94 1.19
N ALA A 205 4.61 3.00 1.55
CA ALA A 205 4.16 3.23 2.91
C ALA A 205 4.69 2.14 3.87
N PHE A 206 4.71 0.88 3.44
CA PHE A 206 5.34 -0.21 4.19
C PHE A 206 6.85 0.00 4.37
N LYS A 207 7.56 0.45 3.34
CA LYS A 207 8.99 0.80 3.46
C LYS A 207 9.25 1.94 4.43
N LEU A 208 8.36 2.92 4.50
CA LEU A 208 8.42 3.97 5.50
C LEU A 208 8.27 3.42 6.92
N LEU A 209 7.30 2.54 7.19
CA LEU A 209 7.20 1.88 8.50
C LEU A 209 8.40 1.00 8.81
N GLN A 210 8.90 0.25 7.82
CA GLN A 210 10.09 -0.59 7.97
C GLN A 210 11.29 0.25 8.43
N ALA A 211 11.52 1.41 7.81
CA ALA A 211 12.61 2.32 8.20
C ALA A 211 12.34 3.02 9.54
N PHE A 212 11.09 3.40 9.80
CA PHE A 212 10.70 4.07 11.04
C PHE A 212 10.95 3.21 12.28
N TYR A 213 10.60 1.92 12.21
CA TYR A 213 10.77 0.94 13.29
C TYR A 213 12.16 0.33 13.34
N GLY A 214 12.79 0.13 12.18
CA GLY A 214 14.04 -0.61 12.05
C GLY A 214 13.86 -2.14 12.13
N PRO A 215 14.90 -2.91 11.80
CA PRO A 215 14.82 -4.36 11.63
C PRO A 215 14.51 -5.13 12.93
N GLU A 216 14.90 -4.59 14.09
CA GLU A 216 14.70 -5.22 15.40
C GLU A 216 13.24 -5.21 15.85
N ALA A 217 12.44 -4.24 15.39
CA ALA A 217 11.02 -4.09 15.73
C ALA A 217 10.10 -4.67 14.64
N ARG A 218 10.54 -5.77 14.00
CA ARG A 218 9.82 -6.43 12.90
C ARG A 218 8.37 -6.76 13.23
N ASP A 219 8.09 -7.17 14.46
CA ASP A 219 6.75 -7.55 14.91
C ASP A 219 5.74 -6.39 14.85
N GLU A 220 6.21 -5.14 14.81
CA GLU A 220 5.34 -3.96 14.74
C GLU A 220 4.74 -3.72 13.35
N TYR A 221 5.47 -4.06 12.29
CA TYR A 221 5.07 -3.78 10.91
C TYR A 221 4.85 -5.03 10.05
N TRP A 222 5.50 -6.16 10.36
CA TRP A 222 5.38 -7.39 9.57
C TRP A 222 3.96 -7.99 9.52
N PRO A 223 3.15 -7.94 10.60
CA PRO A 223 1.76 -8.39 10.54
C PRO A 223 0.87 -7.58 9.59
N LEU A 224 1.31 -6.41 9.12
CA LEU A 224 0.56 -5.54 8.21
C LEU A 224 0.76 -5.89 6.73
N LEU A 225 1.58 -6.89 6.41
CA LEU A 225 1.82 -7.35 5.03
C LEU A 225 0.55 -7.77 4.28
N ASP A 226 -0.51 -8.18 4.99
CA ASP A 226 -1.81 -8.47 4.36
C ASP A 226 -2.42 -7.23 3.67
N LEU A 227 -2.23 -6.04 4.24
CA LEU A 227 -2.64 -4.77 3.63
C LEU A 227 -1.78 -4.45 2.40
N VAL A 228 -0.47 -4.71 2.52
CA VAL A 228 0.48 -4.50 1.41
C VAL A 228 0.13 -5.38 0.22
N ALA A 229 -0.12 -6.66 0.46
CA ALA A 229 -0.54 -7.60 -0.58
C ALA A 229 -1.83 -7.16 -1.27
N LEU A 230 -2.82 -6.69 -0.51
CA LEU A 230 -4.10 -6.24 -1.05
C LEU A 230 -3.95 -5.02 -1.95
N GLY A 231 -3.27 -3.96 -1.48
CA GLY A 231 -3.06 -2.75 -2.28
C GLY A 231 -2.22 -3.02 -3.52
N THR A 232 -1.09 -3.74 -3.37
CA THR A 232 -0.22 -4.13 -4.50
C THR A 232 -0.97 -4.88 -5.60
N ILE A 233 -1.86 -5.81 -5.23
CA ILE A 233 -2.64 -6.57 -6.23
C ILE A 233 -3.70 -5.69 -6.87
N ALA A 234 -4.38 -4.84 -6.08
CA ALA A 234 -5.45 -3.99 -6.57
C ALA A 234 -4.96 -2.89 -7.52
N ASP A 235 -3.73 -2.42 -7.31
CA ASP A 235 -3.04 -1.43 -8.13
C ASP A 235 -2.45 -2.00 -9.43
N LEU A 236 -2.53 -3.32 -9.61
CA LEU A 236 -2.07 -4.02 -10.82
C LEU A 236 -0.58 -3.78 -11.16
N VAL A 237 0.24 -3.36 -10.19
CA VAL A 237 1.69 -3.29 -10.37
C VAL A 237 2.29 -4.68 -10.61
N PRO A 238 3.43 -4.78 -11.32
CA PRO A 238 4.07 -6.06 -11.57
C PRO A 238 4.34 -6.86 -10.27
N VAL A 239 3.80 -8.08 -10.18
CA VAL A 239 4.00 -9.01 -9.05
C VAL A 239 5.33 -9.77 -9.22
N VAL A 240 6.42 -9.01 -9.22
CA VAL A 240 7.81 -9.47 -9.31
C VAL A 240 8.62 -8.83 -8.17
N GLY A 241 9.84 -9.33 -7.92
CA GLY A 241 10.73 -8.76 -6.89
C GLY A 241 10.06 -8.60 -5.52
N GLU A 242 10.10 -7.40 -4.97
CA GLU A 242 9.56 -7.10 -3.64
C GLU A 242 8.04 -7.26 -3.57
N ASN A 243 7.30 -6.85 -4.60
CA ASN A 243 5.83 -7.01 -4.66
C ASN A 243 5.41 -8.48 -4.56
N ARG A 244 6.24 -9.38 -5.08
CA ARG A 244 6.02 -10.83 -4.95
C ARG A 244 6.36 -11.34 -3.55
N SER A 245 7.36 -10.73 -2.90
CA SER A 245 7.80 -11.05 -1.54
C SER A 245 6.73 -10.67 -0.51
N THR A 246 6.22 -9.44 -0.60
CA THR A 246 5.20 -8.90 0.33
C THR A 246 3.83 -9.53 0.13
N GLY A 247 3.51 -9.98 -1.08
CA GLY A 247 2.29 -10.73 -1.39
C GLY A 247 2.19 -12.13 -0.77
N ARG A 248 3.29 -12.66 -0.19
CA ARG A 248 3.31 -13.95 0.50
C ARG A 248 3.43 -13.73 2.02
N ARG A 249 2.40 -14.11 2.79
CA ARG A 249 2.56 -14.23 4.25
C ARG A 249 3.66 -15.25 4.57
N PRO A 250 4.50 -15.02 5.60
CA PRO A 250 5.28 -16.09 6.19
C PRO A 250 4.35 -17.18 6.71
N ALA A 251 4.67 -18.44 6.44
CA ALA A 251 3.90 -19.59 6.91
C ALA A 251 3.75 -19.69 8.44
N THR A 252 4.47 -18.86 9.20
CA THR A 252 4.55 -18.91 10.67
C THR A 252 3.55 -18.00 11.40
N SER A 253 2.82 -17.10 10.72
CA SER A 253 1.77 -16.30 11.39
C SER A 253 0.45 -17.08 11.44
N THR A 254 0.21 -17.79 12.54
CA THR A 254 -1.10 -18.34 12.99
C THR A 254 -2.16 -18.59 11.90
N GLY A 255 -2.07 -19.74 11.21
CA GLY A 255 -3.20 -20.60 10.80
C GLY A 255 -4.40 -20.05 10.01
N ARG A 256 -4.40 -18.80 9.53
CA ARG A 256 -5.46 -18.27 8.65
C ARG A 256 -4.87 -17.86 7.31
N SER A 257 -4.64 -18.87 6.48
CA SER A 257 -4.35 -18.69 5.07
C SER A 257 -5.60 -18.22 4.33
N TRP A 258 -5.46 -17.35 3.33
CA TRP A 258 -6.51 -17.09 2.33
C TRP A 258 -6.91 -18.35 1.53
N THR A 259 -6.07 -19.39 1.51
CA THR A 259 -6.33 -20.66 0.81
C THR A 259 -7.17 -21.67 1.60
N SER A 260 -7.50 -21.44 2.88
CA SER A 260 -8.35 -22.35 3.68
C SER A 260 -9.85 -22.17 3.41
N TRP A 261 -10.23 -21.52 2.31
CA TRP A 261 -11.61 -21.38 1.83
C TRP A 261 -12.19 -22.65 1.19
N ARG A 262 -11.58 -23.83 1.38
CA ARG A 262 -12.17 -25.11 0.97
C ARG A 262 -12.40 -26.05 2.15
N SER A 263 -13.67 -26.44 2.23
CA SER A 263 -14.27 -27.61 2.89
C SER A 263 -14.21 -27.69 4.41
N GLY A 264 -15.28 -27.19 5.05
CA GLY A 264 -15.73 -27.63 6.36
C GLY A 264 -17.23 -27.33 6.53
N PRO A 265 -18.09 -28.33 6.76
CA PRO A 265 -19.52 -28.10 6.95
C PRO A 265 -19.72 -27.54 8.37
N SER A 266 -20.48 -26.46 8.48
CA SER A 266 -20.81 -25.75 9.73
C SER A 266 -19.67 -24.94 10.37
N ARG A 267 -19.68 -23.63 10.09
CA ARG A 267 -19.57 -22.57 11.11
C ARG A 267 -19.96 -21.24 10.45
N THR A 268 -20.77 -20.50 11.19
CA THR A 268 -21.51 -19.30 10.80
C THR A 268 -20.67 -18.26 10.06
N TRP A 269 -21.18 -17.84 8.91
CA TRP A 269 -20.71 -16.70 8.14
C TRP A 269 -20.50 -15.48 9.04
N CYS A 270 -19.31 -14.87 9.00
CA CYS A 270 -19.11 -13.51 9.50
C CYS A 270 -19.67 -12.54 8.44
N PRO A 271 -20.80 -11.85 8.67
CA PRO A 271 -21.45 -11.07 7.64
C PRO A 271 -20.92 -9.64 7.70
N TRP A 272 -19.73 -9.38 7.15
CA TRP A 272 -19.25 -8.00 7.00
C TRP A 272 -19.59 -7.39 5.63
N TRP A 273 -19.87 -8.22 4.62
CA TRP A 273 -20.12 -7.75 3.24
C TRP A 273 -21.58 -7.90 2.77
N ALA A 274 -22.44 -8.62 3.49
CA ALA A 274 -23.78 -8.99 3.01
C ALA A 274 -24.92 -8.08 3.51
N ARG A 275 -24.70 -6.75 3.60
CA ARG A 275 -25.80 -5.83 3.94
C ARG A 275 -25.65 -4.43 3.31
N THR A 276 -25.52 -4.39 1.99
CA THR A 276 -25.78 -3.17 1.18
C THR A 276 -26.62 -3.49 -0.07
N ALA A 277 -27.52 -4.47 0.04
CA ALA A 277 -28.54 -4.72 -0.96
C ALA A 277 -29.81 -5.26 -0.26
N SER A 278 -30.61 -4.34 0.30
CA SER A 278 -32.09 -4.38 0.44
C SER A 278 -32.59 -3.65 1.69
N SER A 279 -33.47 -2.68 1.44
CA SER A 279 -34.56 -2.13 2.27
C SER A 279 -34.27 -1.68 3.71
N SER A 280 -34.44 -0.37 3.92
CA SER A 280 -35.15 0.29 5.03
C SER A 280 -35.57 -0.59 6.22
N SER A 281 -34.88 -0.45 7.37
CA SER A 281 -35.52 -0.33 8.69
C SER A 281 -34.49 0.02 9.77
N THR A 282 -34.91 0.89 10.68
CA THR A 282 -34.21 1.30 11.90
C THR A 282 -33.98 0.11 12.84
N ALA A 283 -32.73 -0.20 13.16
CA ALA A 283 -32.37 -0.91 14.39
C ALA A 283 -30.91 -0.63 14.76
N SER A 284 -30.70 -0.06 15.95
CA SER A 284 -29.40 0.05 16.59
C SER A 284 -28.90 -1.34 16.98
N THR A 285 -27.62 -1.62 16.76
CA THR A 285 -26.97 -2.80 17.37
C THR A 285 -25.53 -2.46 17.68
N SER A 286 -25.22 -2.46 18.98
CA SER A 286 -23.90 -2.24 19.56
C SER A 286 -23.02 -3.48 19.40
N TRP A 287 -21.73 -3.26 19.12
CA TRP A 287 -20.71 -4.31 19.05
C TRP A 287 -20.05 -4.53 20.43
N PRO A 288 -19.70 -5.77 20.80
CA PRO A 288 -19.03 -6.06 22.07
C PRO A 288 -17.55 -5.61 22.02
N SER A 289 -17.19 -4.73 22.94
CA SER A 289 -15.83 -4.22 23.16
C SER A 289 -14.95 -5.27 23.86
N ARG A 290 -13.89 -5.70 23.19
CA ARG A 290 -12.65 -6.17 23.86
C ARG A 290 -11.57 -5.10 23.71
N LEU A 291 -11.88 -3.90 24.18
CA LEU A 291 -10.90 -2.85 24.44
C LEU A 291 -10.98 -2.58 25.94
N GLY A 292 -9.83 -2.56 26.60
CA GLY A 292 -9.74 -2.24 28.02
C GLY A 292 -10.40 -0.89 28.34
N PRO A 293 -10.85 -0.68 29.59
CA PRO A 293 -11.58 0.52 29.95
C PRO A 293 -10.66 1.74 29.85
N GLY A 294 -10.80 2.53 28.79
CA GLY A 294 -10.08 3.80 28.62
C GLY A 294 -9.95 4.36 27.21
N SER A 295 -10.06 3.54 26.15
CA SER A 295 -9.94 4.04 24.77
C SER A 295 -11.30 4.20 24.11
N ALA A 296 -11.81 5.43 24.04
CA ALA A 296 -12.90 5.76 23.13
C ALA A 296 -12.44 5.49 21.68
N PRO A 297 -13.28 4.91 20.80
CA PRO A 297 -12.97 4.86 19.38
C PRO A 297 -12.86 6.30 18.85
N TRP A 298 -11.70 6.64 18.27
CA TRP A 298 -11.46 7.97 17.72
C TRP A 298 -12.28 8.19 16.45
N PRO A 299 -12.87 9.37 16.27
CA PRO A 299 -13.86 9.61 15.23
C PRO A 299 -13.20 9.61 13.84
N LYS A 300 -13.89 9.03 12.85
CA LYS A 300 -13.75 9.48 11.45
C LYS A 300 -13.77 11.00 11.46
N TRP A 301 -12.85 11.64 10.76
CA TRP A 301 -12.81 13.09 10.63
C TRP A 301 -14.20 13.61 10.19
N PRO A 302 -14.95 14.30 11.07
CA PRO A 302 -16.33 14.67 10.79
C PRO A 302 -16.32 15.88 9.85
N GLY A 303 -16.38 15.61 8.55
CA GLY A 303 -16.37 16.59 7.46
C GLY A 303 -16.65 15.94 6.11
N PHE A 304 -16.25 14.67 5.93
CA PHE A 304 -16.56 13.88 4.74
C PHE A 304 -17.91 13.16 4.90
N ARG A 305 -19.02 13.88 4.69
CA ARG A 305 -20.34 13.26 4.48
C ARG A 305 -20.53 12.99 2.98
N SER A 306 -20.99 11.81 2.63
CA SER A 306 -21.63 11.58 1.33
C SER A 306 -22.78 12.58 1.17
N PRO A 307 -23.02 13.16 -0.02
CA PRO A 307 -24.16 14.03 -0.23
C PRO A 307 -25.42 13.22 0.09
N GLY A 308 -26.23 13.74 1.02
CA GLY A 308 -27.56 13.20 1.25
C GLY A 308 -28.38 13.26 -0.04
N PRO A 309 -29.40 12.41 -0.20
CA PRO A 309 -30.23 12.43 -1.40
C PRO A 309 -30.81 13.84 -1.56
N ALA A 310 -30.60 14.42 -2.75
CA ALA A 310 -31.12 15.73 -3.10
C ALA A 310 -32.64 15.76 -2.88
N ALA A 311 -33.12 16.83 -2.23
CA ALA A 311 -34.53 17.15 -2.09
C ALA A 311 -35.11 17.60 -3.44
#